data_AF-A0A7S3NUX3-F1
#
_entry.id   AF-A0A7S3NUX3-F1
#
_cell.length_a   1.000
_cell.length_b   1.000
_cell.length_c   1.000
_cell.angle_alpha   90.00
_cell.angle_beta   90.00
_cell.angle_gamma   90.00
#
_symmetry.space_group_name_H-M   'P 1'
#
loop_
_entity.id
_entity.type
_entity.pdbx_description
1 polymer ?
#
loop_
_entity_poly.entity_id
_entity_poly.type
_entity_poly.pdbx_seq_one_letter_code
_entity_poly.pdbx_strand_id
1 'polypeptide(L)'
;LREAMVDPLLSKYSIICLDEAHERILNTDILFGLIKEVLPNRPDLKLVVMSATMDADKFQKYFEGAPLLDVPGRMYPVEIFYTEEPEEDYFAGAIKTIVQIHAFEEKGDILLFLTGEEEIENACAEIKDEVKKLDGVGDLSVIPLYSSLPPAMQQRIFE
;
A
#
# COMPACT_ATOMS: atom_id res chain seq x y z
N LEU A 1 -1.12 15.77 -13.73
CA LEU A 1 -0.36 15.91 -15.00
C LEU A 1 -1.20 16.43 -16.17
N ARG A 2 -2.27 15.75 -16.62
CA ARG A 2 -3.10 16.25 -17.74
C ARG A 2 -3.60 17.68 -17.52
N GLU A 3 -4.02 18.01 -16.30
CA GLU A 3 -4.42 19.38 -15.97
C GLU A 3 -3.27 20.38 -16.07
N ALA A 4 -2.07 20.03 -15.62
CA ALA A 4 -0.87 20.87 -15.75
C ALA A 4 -0.47 21.13 -17.22
N MET A 5 -0.85 20.25 -18.15
CA MET A 5 -0.64 20.47 -19.58
C MET A 5 -1.63 21.50 -20.17
N VAL A 6 -2.83 21.59 -19.60
CA VAL A 6 -3.88 22.52 -20.05
C VAL A 6 -3.74 23.87 -19.36
N ASP A 7 -3.46 23.86 -18.07
CA ASP A 7 -3.20 25.02 -17.23
C ASP A 7 -1.86 24.84 -16.50
N PRO A 8 -0.75 25.32 -17.09
CA PRO A 8 0.59 25.20 -16.51
C PRO A 8 0.74 25.86 -15.15
N LEU A 9 -0.09 26.85 -14.82
CA LEU A 9 -0.04 27.52 -13.52
C LEU A 9 -0.88 26.83 -12.46
N LEU A 10 -1.68 25.82 -12.81
CA LEU A 10 -2.58 25.12 -11.88
C LEU A 10 -3.48 26.12 -11.12
N SER A 11 -4.05 27.09 -11.84
CA SER A 11 -4.81 28.23 -11.30
C SER A 11 -6.05 27.83 -10.50
N LYS A 12 -6.60 26.64 -10.75
CA LYS A 12 -7.76 26.10 -10.03
C LYS A 12 -7.47 25.68 -8.59
N TYR A 13 -6.20 25.51 -8.24
CA TYR A 13 -5.78 24.98 -6.95
C TYR A 13 -5.08 26.04 -6.12
N SER A 14 -5.40 26.08 -4.83
CA SER A 14 -4.65 26.83 -3.82
C SER A 14 -3.72 25.93 -3.00
N ILE A 15 -4.00 24.62 -2.95
CA ILE A 15 -3.19 23.62 -2.26
C ILE A 15 -3.13 22.37 -3.12
N ILE A 16 -1.93 21.80 -3.26
CA ILE A 16 -1.71 20.49 -3.88
C ILE A 16 -1.06 19.59 -2.84
N CYS A 17 -1.63 18.41 -2.63
CA CYS A 17 -1.03 17.35 -1.81
C CYS A 17 -0.53 16.25 -2.73
N LEU A 18 0.77 15.95 -2.67
CA LEU A 18 1.39 14.84 -3.36
C LEU A 18 1.69 13.75 -2.33
N ASP A 19 0.93 12.66 -2.42
CA ASP A 19 1.02 11.53 -1.52
C ASP A 19 1.91 10.41 -2.08
N GLU A 20 2.37 9.52 -1.21
CA GLU A 20 3.22 8.37 -1.55
C GLU A 20 4.46 8.74 -2.35
N ALA A 21 5.08 9.87 -2.02
CA ALA A 21 6.27 10.37 -2.70
C ALA A 21 7.44 9.35 -2.69
N HIS A 22 7.43 8.43 -1.71
CA HIS A 22 8.42 7.40 -1.55
C HIS A 22 8.36 6.29 -2.61
N GLU A 23 7.22 6.10 -3.29
CA GLU A 23 7.09 5.09 -4.36
C GLU A 23 7.80 5.49 -5.66
N ARG A 24 8.19 6.77 -5.80
CA ARG A 24 8.93 7.29 -6.96
C ARG A 24 8.29 6.97 -8.31
N ILE A 25 6.96 7.02 -8.35
CA ILE A 25 6.18 6.85 -9.58
C ILE A 25 6.53 7.99 -10.55
N LEU A 26 6.78 7.65 -11.82
CA LEU A 26 7.17 8.60 -12.89
C LEU A 26 6.27 9.83 -12.95
N ASN A 27 4.95 9.63 -12.84
CA ASN A 27 3.99 10.72 -12.94
C ASN A 27 4.13 11.72 -11.78
N THR A 28 4.41 11.23 -10.57
CA THR A 28 4.63 12.06 -9.38
C THR A 28 5.97 12.79 -9.48
N ASP A 29 7.02 12.13 -9.96
CA ASP A 29 8.34 12.73 -10.19
C ASP A 29 8.29 13.87 -11.23
N ILE A 30 7.57 13.68 -12.34
CA ILE A 30 7.35 14.76 -13.33
C ILE A 30 6.57 15.91 -12.70
N LEU A 31 5.57 15.61 -11.87
CA LEU A 31 4.75 16.62 -11.21
C LEU A 31 5.56 17.43 -10.18
N PHE A 32 6.51 16.82 -9.46
CA PHE A 32 7.44 17.54 -8.60
C PHE A 32 8.26 18.57 -9.38
N GLY A 33 8.80 18.19 -10.54
CA GLY A 33 9.55 19.10 -11.41
C GLY A 33 8.70 20.28 -11.88
N LEU A 34 7.50 20.01 -12.39
CA LEU A 34 6.58 21.04 -12.85
C LEU A 34 6.19 21.99 -11.71
N ILE A 35 5.77 21.47 -10.55
CA ILE A 35 5.33 22.31 -9.43
C ILE A 35 6.49 23.15 -8.88
N LYS A 36 7.71 22.62 -8.85
CA LYS A 36 8.89 23.39 -8.43
C LYS A 36 9.11 24.65 -9.28
N GLU A 37 8.81 24.59 -10.58
CA GLU A 37 8.86 25.77 -11.47
C GLU A 37 7.66 26.72 -11.30
N VAL A 38 6.50 26.18 -10.90
CA VAL A 38 5.26 26.97 -10.70
C VAL A 38 5.27 27.74 -9.38
N LEU A 39 5.79 27.15 -8.30
CA LEU A 39 5.76 27.73 -6.95
C LEU A 39 6.30 29.18 -6.87
N PRO A 40 7.45 29.54 -7.49
CA PRO A 40 7.93 30.93 -7.49
C PRO A 40 6.98 31.93 -8.18
N ASN A 41 6.20 31.45 -9.15
CA ASN A 41 5.25 32.27 -9.93
C ASN A 41 3.85 32.32 -9.29
N ARG A 42 3.58 31.45 -8.32
CA ARG A 42 2.30 31.30 -7.62
C ARG A 42 2.51 31.32 -6.11
N PRO A 43 2.79 32.49 -5.51
CA PRO A 43 3.01 32.59 -4.06
C PRO A 43 1.76 32.24 -3.22
N ASP A 44 0.59 32.20 -3.85
CA ASP A 44 -0.68 31.78 -3.26
C ASP A 44 -0.87 30.24 -3.26
N LEU A 45 -0.08 29.49 -4.04
CA LEU A 45 -0.14 28.04 -4.13
C LEU A 45 0.71 27.39 -3.05
N LYS A 46 0.12 26.46 -2.29
CA LYS A 46 0.81 25.64 -1.29
C LYS A 46 1.02 24.21 -1.79
N LEU A 47 2.18 23.64 -1.48
CA LEU A 47 2.49 22.24 -1.74
C LEU A 47 2.67 21.50 -0.41
N VAL A 48 2.04 20.34 -0.29
CA VAL A 48 2.29 19.36 0.76
C VAL A 48 2.80 18.09 0.09
N VAL A 49 3.95 17.58 0.55
CA VAL A 49 4.51 16.30 0.08
C VAL A 49 4.45 15.33 1.24
N MET A 50 3.78 14.20 1.04
CA MET A 50 3.62 13.13 2.03
C MET A 50 4.45 11.92 1.62
N SER A 51 5.11 11.30 2.61
CA SER A 51 6.02 10.16 2.44
C SER A 51 5.99 9.32 3.71
N ALA A 52 5.92 7.99 3.57
CA ALA A 52 5.97 7.05 4.69
C ALA A 52 7.40 6.70 5.12
N THR A 53 8.41 7.02 4.32
CA THR A 53 9.81 6.64 4.58
C THR A 53 10.68 7.81 5.04
N MET A 54 11.83 7.50 5.65
CA MET A 54 12.85 8.47 6.10
C MET A 54 13.50 9.29 4.96
N ASP A 55 13.11 9.08 3.70
CA ASP A 55 13.63 9.84 2.56
C ASP A 55 13.13 11.31 2.50
N ALA A 56 12.42 11.76 3.53
CA ALA A 56 11.97 13.14 3.70
C ALA A 56 13.09 14.18 3.53
N ASP A 57 14.32 13.86 3.96
CA ASP A 57 15.50 14.74 3.79
C ASP A 57 15.79 15.06 2.32
N LYS A 58 15.57 14.10 1.41
CA LYS A 58 15.80 14.31 -0.03
C LYS A 58 14.77 15.30 -0.59
N PHE A 59 13.51 15.17 -0.18
CA PHE A 59 12.44 16.08 -0.57
C PHE A 59 12.63 17.48 0.03
N GLN A 60 13.02 17.56 1.30
CA GLN A 60 13.34 18.83 1.94
C GLN A 60 14.47 19.55 1.20
N LYS A 61 15.56 18.85 0.84
CA LYS A 61 16.64 19.45 0.02
C LYS A 61 16.17 19.84 -1.37
N TYR A 62 15.33 19.02 -1.99
CA TYR A 62 14.80 19.29 -3.33
C TYR A 62 13.90 20.55 -3.34
N PHE A 63 13.10 20.76 -2.30
CA PHE A 63 12.25 21.94 -2.11
C PHE A 63 12.90 23.00 -1.19
N GLU A 64 14.19 23.24 -1.39
CA GLU A 64 14.92 24.40 -0.83
C GLU A 64 14.85 24.54 0.71
N GLY A 65 14.87 23.41 1.42
CA GLY A 65 14.83 23.39 2.88
C GLY A 65 13.42 23.54 3.46
N ALA A 66 12.39 23.11 2.71
CA ALA A 66 11.00 23.11 3.16
C ALA A 66 10.84 22.50 4.59
N PRO A 67 9.96 23.05 5.44
CA PRO A 67 9.72 22.51 6.77
C PRO A 67 9.29 21.04 6.74
N LEU A 68 9.92 20.23 7.58
CA LEU A 68 9.55 18.82 7.78
C LEU A 68 8.61 18.70 8.98
N LEU A 69 7.45 18.09 8.76
CA LEU A 69 6.57 17.63 9.82
C LEU A 69 6.68 16.11 9.90
N ASP A 70 7.27 15.61 10.98
CA ASP A 70 7.33 14.18 11.27
C ASP A 70 6.16 13.77 12.17
N VAL A 71 5.43 12.74 11.76
CA VAL A 71 4.31 12.18 12.51
C VAL A 71 4.75 10.82 13.03
N PRO A 72 5.03 10.67 14.34
CA PRO A 72 5.56 9.42 14.86
C PRO A 72 4.53 8.30 14.68
N GLY A 73 4.93 7.26 13.95
CA GLY A 73 4.16 6.04 13.83
C GLY A 73 4.06 5.32 15.17
N ARG A 74 2.94 4.61 15.38
CA ARG A 74 2.84 3.64 16.48
C ARG A 74 3.11 2.26 15.89
N MET A 75 4.30 1.72 16.19
CA MET A 75 4.62 0.33 15.89
C MET A 75 4.33 -0.53 17.11
N TYR A 76 3.72 -1.69 16.88
CA TYR A 76 3.61 -2.75 17.87
C TYR A 76 4.73 -3.77 17.59
N PRO A 77 5.24 -4.47 18.61
CA PRO A 77 6.19 -5.54 18.39
C PRO A 77 5.57 -6.61 17.49
N VAL A 78 6.30 -7.03 16.46
CA VAL A 78 5.91 -8.09 15.53
C VAL A 78 6.96 -9.19 15.61
N GLU A 79 6.52 -10.43 15.84
CA GLU A 79 7.38 -11.60 15.79
C GLU A 79 7.57 -12.04 14.33
N ILE A 80 8.82 -12.35 13.96
CA ILE A 80 9.18 -12.72 12.59
C ILE A 80 9.63 -14.17 12.56
N PHE A 81 8.98 -14.97 11.73
CA PHE A 81 9.31 -16.36 11.50
C PHE A 81 9.88 -16.54 10.08
N TYR A 82 10.89 -17.39 9.97
CA TYR A 82 11.52 -17.75 8.70
C TYR A 82 11.42 -19.26 8.50
N THR A 83 11.32 -19.70 7.24
CA THR A 83 11.50 -21.10 6.91
C THR A 83 12.96 -21.52 7.15
N GLU A 84 13.18 -22.77 7.53
CA GLU A 84 14.55 -23.28 7.74
C GLU A 84 15.34 -23.37 6.43
N GLU A 85 14.64 -23.73 5.35
CA GLU A 85 15.18 -23.81 3.99
C GLU A 85 14.31 -22.98 3.03
N PRO A 86 14.84 -22.55 1.86
CA PRO A 86 14.04 -21.88 0.84
C PRO A 86 12.88 -22.78 0.37
N GLU A 87 11.67 -22.25 0.37
CA GLU A 87 10.49 -22.95 -0.14
C GLU A 87 10.50 -22.96 -1.68
N GLU A 88 10.48 -24.15 -2.30
CA GLU A 88 10.42 -24.27 -3.77
C GLU A 88 9.06 -23.79 -4.32
N ASP A 89 7.99 -24.10 -3.60
CA ASP A 89 6.62 -23.68 -3.89
C ASP A 89 6.11 -22.76 -2.79
N TYR A 90 6.46 -21.48 -2.90
CA TYR A 90 6.03 -20.47 -1.95
C TYR A 90 4.51 -20.33 -1.88
N PHE A 91 3.78 -20.67 -2.96
CA PHE A 91 2.33 -20.58 -3.00
C PHE A 91 1.73 -21.65 -2.09
N ALA A 92 2.10 -22.92 -2.28
CA ALA A 92 1.67 -24.02 -1.40
C ALA A 92 2.09 -23.79 0.06
N GLY A 93 3.33 -23.30 0.27
CA GLY A 93 3.84 -22.93 1.60
C GLY A 93 3.00 -21.84 2.27
N ALA A 94 2.59 -20.82 1.51
CA ALA A 94 1.74 -19.74 2.00
C ALA A 94 0.35 -20.24 2.41
N ILE A 95 -0.33 -21.02 1.56
CA ILE A 95 -1.65 -21.58 1.86
C ILE A 95 -1.60 -22.42 3.15
N LYS A 96 -0.60 -23.30 3.26
CA LYS A 96 -0.39 -24.12 4.46
C LYS A 96 -0.19 -23.26 5.71
N THR A 97 0.58 -22.18 5.61
CA THR A 97 0.84 -21.27 6.72
C THR A 97 -0.45 -20.57 7.17
N ILE A 98 -1.29 -20.08 6.24
CA ILE A 98 -2.58 -19.48 6.57
C ILE A 98 -3.48 -20.46 7.31
N VAL A 99 -3.58 -21.70 6.83
CA VAL A 99 -4.41 -22.75 7.45
C VAL A 99 -3.90 -23.09 8.86
N GLN A 100 -2.58 -23.11 9.06
CA GLN A 100 -1.99 -23.33 10.38
C GLN A 100 -2.27 -22.16 11.34
N ILE A 101 -2.11 -20.91 10.89
CA ILE A 101 -2.43 -19.72 11.70
C ILE A 101 -3.91 -19.77 12.13
N HIS A 102 -4.83 -20.01 11.19
CA HIS A 102 -6.26 -20.10 11.51
C HIS A 102 -6.60 -21.21 12.51
N ALA A 103 -5.88 -22.33 12.47
CA ALA A 103 -6.15 -23.48 13.33
C ALA A 103 -5.57 -23.36 14.74
N PHE A 104 -4.43 -22.67 14.90
CA PHE A 104 -3.63 -22.74 16.14
C PHE A 104 -3.36 -21.41 16.82
N GLU A 105 -3.43 -20.29 16.10
CA GLU A 105 -3.17 -18.97 16.68
C GLU A 105 -4.42 -18.36 17.32
N GLU A 106 -4.21 -17.32 18.12
CA GLU A 106 -5.31 -16.54 18.70
C GLU A 106 -6.09 -15.76 17.63
N LYS A 107 -7.26 -15.24 18.02
CA LYS A 107 -8.12 -14.49 17.11
C LYS A 107 -7.43 -13.24 16.54
N GLY A 108 -7.43 -13.12 15.22
CA GLY A 108 -6.96 -11.95 14.48
C GLY A 108 -7.17 -12.14 12.97
N ASP A 109 -7.05 -11.05 12.23
CA ASP A 109 -7.11 -11.08 10.76
C ASP A 109 -5.75 -11.45 10.17
N ILE A 110 -5.77 -12.10 9.00
CA ILE A 110 -4.56 -12.56 8.31
C ILE A 110 -4.43 -11.83 6.97
N LEU A 111 -3.28 -11.18 6.74
CA LEU A 111 -2.96 -10.52 5.47
C LEU A 111 -1.92 -11.34 4.70
N LEU A 112 -2.31 -11.86 3.53
CA LEU A 112 -1.44 -12.61 2.63
C LEU A 112 -1.06 -11.75 1.42
N PHE A 113 0.23 -11.69 1.09
CA PHE A 113 0.73 -11.03 -0.12
C PHE A 113 1.03 -12.06 -1.20
N LEU A 114 0.48 -11.85 -2.40
CA LEU A 114 0.66 -12.68 -3.59
C LEU A 114 0.93 -11.79 -4.82
N THR A 115 1.39 -12.38 -5.92
CA THR A 115 1.98 -11.63 -7.03
C THR A 115 0.98 -11.23 -8.12
N GLY A 116 -0.17 -11.88 -8.21
CA GLY A 116 -1.14 -11.60 -9.29
C GLY A 116 -2.58 -11.97 -8.98
N GLU A 117 -3.50 -11.43 -9.79
CA GLU A 117 -4.95 -11.66 -9.67
C GLU A 117 -5.32 -13.15 -9.72
N GLU A 118 -4.80 -13.88 -10.71
CA GLU A 118 -5.07 -15.33 -10.85
C GLU A 118 -4.59 -16.12 -9.62
N GLU A 119 -3.40 -15.80 -9.12
CA GLU A 119 -2.83 -16.42 -7.92
C GLU A 119 -3.67 -16.11 -6.68
N ILE A 120 -4.14 -14.87 -6.52
CA ILE A 120 -4.98 -14.44 -5.40
C ILE A 120 -6.32 -15.18 -5.41
N GLU A 121 -6.98 -15.30 -6.57
CA GLU A 121 -8.25 -16.00 -6.68
C GLU A 121 -8.11 -17.50 -6.42
N ASN A 122 -7.04 -18.12 -6.94
CA ASN A 122 -6.73 -19.53 -6.66
C ASN A 122 -6.45 -19.75 -5.16
N ALA A 123 -5.66 -18.88 -4.52
CA ALA A 123 -5.42 -18.95 -3.08
C ALA A 123 -6.72 -18.83 -2.28
N CYS A 124 -7.61 -17.91 -2.68
CA CYS A 124 -8.90 -17.75 -2.03
C CYS A 124 -9.76 -19.02 -2.10
N ALA A 125 -9.73 -19.74 -3.22
CA ALA A 125 -10.45 -21.00 -3.38
C ALA A 125 -9.81 -22.12 -2.54
N GLU A 126 -8.49 -22.29 -2.64
CA GLU A 126 -7.74 -23.34 -1.92
C GLU A 126 -7.82 -23.18 -0.41
N ILE A 127 -7.65 -21.96 0.12
CA ILE A 127 -7.77 -21.69 1.57
C ILE A 127 -9.19 -22.06 2.06
N LYS A 128 -10.23 -21.66 1.33
CA LYS A 128 -11.62 -21.98 1.70
C LYS A 128 -11.85 -23.49 1.73
N ASP A 129 -11.28 -24.23 0.78
CA ASP A 129 -11.47 -25.67 0.68
C ASP A 129 -10.62 -26.44 1.69
N GLU A 130 -9.41 -26.00 2.02
CA GLU A 130 -8.61 -26.58 3.11
C GLU A 130 -9.23 -26.33 4.48
N VAL A 131 -9.72 -25.12 4.76
CA VAL A 131 -10.35 -24.80 6.06
C VAL A 131 -11.64 -25.59 6.28
N LYS A 132 -12.44 -25.84 5.23
CA LYS A 132 -13.64 -26.70 5.32
C LYS A 132 -13.34 -28.14 5.71
N LYS A 133 -12.11 -28.63 5.51
CA LYS A 133 -11.71 -30.00 5.89
C LYS A 133 -11.32 -30.11 7.37
N LEU A 134 -11.13 -28.98 8.05
CA LEU A 134 -10.76 -28.94 9.45
C LEU A 134 -12.00 -28.96 10.34
N ASP A 135 -12.02 -29.89 11.29
CA ASP A 135 -13.06 -29.95 12.32
C ASP A 135 -12.66 -29.09 13.53
N GLY A 136 -13.62 -28.37 14.10
CA GLY A 136 -13.44 -27.62 15.35
C GLY A 136 -12.72 -26.27 15.22
N VAL A 137 -12.48 -25.81 13.99
CA VAL A 137 -12.01 -24.44 13.70
C VAL A 137 -13.18 -23.49 13.47
N GLY A 138 -12.98 -22.19 13.70
CA GLY A 138 -13.99 -21.16 13.43
C GLY A 138 -14.18 -20.89 11.94
N ASP A 139 -15.19 -20.10 11.59
CA ASP A 139 -15.40 -19.61 10.23
C ASP A 139 -14.25 -18.67 9.80
N LEU A 140 -13.82 -18.78 8.54
CA LEU A 140 -12.82 -17.89 7.92
C LEU A 140 -13.43 -17.19 6.71
N SER A 141 -13.43 -15.85 6.72
CA SER A 141 -13.77 -15.04 5.55
C SER A 141 -12.50 -14.77 4.75
N VAL A 142 -12.45 -15.23 3.50
CA VAL A 142 -11.30 -15.01 2.61
C VAL A 142 -11.73 -14.08 1.47
N ILE A 143 -11.09 -12.91 1.43
CA ILE A 143 -11.47 -11.76 0.58
C ILE A 143 -10.28 -11.38 -0.30
N PRO A 144 -10.41 -11.42 -1.64
CA PRO A 144 -9.35 -11.03 -2.54
C PRO A 144 -9.21 -9.51 -2.61
N LEU A 145 -7.98 -9.02 -2.82
CA LEU A 145 -7.70 -7.61 -3.07
C LEU A 145 -6.64 -7.45 -4.17
N TYR A 146 -7.03 -6.84 -5.29
CA TYR A 146 -6.13 -6.51 -6.40
C TYR A 146 -6.70 -5.34 -7.22
N SER A 147 -5.84 -4.70 -8.04
CA SER A 147 -6.10 -3.37 -8.62
C SER A 147 -7.25 -3.31 -9.63
N SER A 148 -7.57 -4.40 -10.32
CA SER A 148 -8.67 -4.51 -11.30
C SER A 148 -10.05 -4.70 -10.65
N LEU A 149 -10.14 -4.95 -9.33
CA LEU A 149 -11.42 -5.12 -8.65
C LEU A 149 -12.27 -3.82 -8.68
N PRO A 150 -13.59 -3.92 -8.85
CA PRO A 150 -14.49 -2.78 -8.67
C PRO A 150 -14.35 -2.17 -7.26
N PRO A 151 -14.48 -0.84 -7.09
CA PRO A 151 -14.33 -0.19 -5.79
C PRO A 151 -15.22 -0.77 -4.68
N ALA A 152 -16.46 -1.14 -5.01
CA ALA A 152 -17.38 -1.76 -4.06
C ALA A 152 -16.88 -3.13 -3.56
N MET A 153 -16.13 -3.87 -4.37
CA MET A 153 -15.54 -5.16 -3.98
C MET A 153 -14.28 -4.95 -3.14
N GLN A 154 -13.46 -3.94 -3.45
CA GLN A 154 -12.27 -3.60 -2.65
C GLN A 154 -12.65 -3.20 -1.22
N GLN A 155 -13.79 -2.53 -1.04
CA GLN A 155 -14.26 -2.12 0.29
C GLN A 155 -14.62 -3.28 1.21
N ARG A 156 -14.86 -4.48 0.67
CA ARG A 156 -15.22 -5.66 1.47
C ARG A 156 -14.11 -6.11 2.42
N ILE A 157 -12.84 -5.72 2.16
CA ILE A 157 -11.72 -6.04 3.06
C ILE A 157 -11.85 -5.41 4.45
N PHE A 158 -12.76 -4.43 4.62
CA PHE A 158 -13.02 -3.75 5.89
C PHE A 158 -14.27 -4.26 6.62
N GLU A 159 -14.97 -5.27 6.07
CA GLU A 159 -16.13 -5.94 6.70
C GLU A 159 -15.69 -6.99 7.73
#